data_AF-A0A6N2W853-F1
#
_entry.id   AF-A0A6N2W853-F1
#
_cell.length_a   1.000
_cell.length_b   1.000
_cell.length_c   1.000
_cell.angle_alpha   90.00
_cell.angle_beta   90.00
_cell.angle_gamma   90.00
#
_symmetry.space_group_name_H-M   'P 1'
#
loop_
_entity.id
_entity.type
_entity.pdbx_description
1 polymer ?
#
loop_
_entity_poly.entity_id
_entity_poly.type
_entity_poly.pdbx_seq_one_letter_code
_entity_poly.pdbx_strand_id
1 'polypeptide(L)'
;MTVRNRVNMRAVYFILSLLLIACSKDDASEAPGKFELQNISIGEKQDQSSFENVAPNASIVLTFTDAVDEATIQSNIILKLNDQAVAYDSKLQGKDKLSLTPTGGFKSFSSYKLVINPGVKSTSGVSLTNGKVYEIRTGMDDSDKFDRIPDEDLLTLVQKQTFKYFWNFGHAHSGMARERTTSGDVVTTGGTGFGVMAMLVAAERGFVTRQEALERVQKIVTFLDKECTSYHGAYAHWINGATGETKPFGDKDDGADLVETSLLFQGLLAARAYFKEGSEAESKLRSDITRLWEAIEWTWFQKSGESVLYWHWSPNYGFEKNLPIRGWNECLITYVLAASSPTHPIDKAVYEAGWARNGGLKNGNTYYGYKLPLGADKGGPLFLSQYSFLGINPKGLKDKYADYWEQNQNHTLINYNYCKENPKGYAGYGASCWGLTASDGDNGYSAHSPTNDKGVIAPTAALSAFPYTPEESMSALHFYYYKMGDKLWRDYGFVDAFNLTANWYDNQCIAIDQGPIICMIENYRTGMLWNLFMAIPEIQQGMKKLGFESPALN
;
A
#
# COMPACT_ATOMS: atom_id res chain seq x y z
N MET A 1 4.17 -94.14 52.14
CA MET A 1 4.54 -93.84 50.75
C MET A 1 5.29 -92.51 50.77
N THR A 2 6.57 -92.36 50.43
CA THR A 2 7.60 -93.28 49.93
C THR A 2 8.94 -92.57 50.22
N VAL A 3 9.84 -93.24 50.96
CA VAL A 3 11.32 -93.26 50.82
C VAL A 3 12.05 -91.90 50.78
N ARG A 4 12.65 -91.45 51.89
CA ARG A 4 14.04 -91.73 52.39
C ARG A 4 15.09 -90.71 51.93
N ASN A 5 15.68 -90.07 52.95
CA ASN A 5 17.11 -89.95 53.23
C ASN A 5 18.00 -89.09 52.32
N ARG A 6 18.55 -88.00 52.89
CA ARG A 6 19.92 -87.90 53.48
C ARG A 6 20.86 -87.20 52.46
N VAL A 7 21.83 -86.37 52.80
CA VAL A 7 22.50 -86.04 54.08
C VAL A 7 23.40 -84.83 53.83
N ASN A 8 23.61 -84.03 54.89
CA ASN A 8 24.80 -83.26 55.31
C ASN A 8 25.66 -82.55 54.22
N MET A 9 26.31 -81.42 54.51
CA MET A 9 27.25 -81.34 55.62
C MET A 9 27.92 -79.96 55.72
N ARG A 10 28.01 -79.47 56.97
CA ARG A 10 29.08 -78.64 57.59
C ARG A 10 29.29 -77.23 57.02
N ALA A 11 29.00 -76.18 57.80
CA ALA A 11 29.71 -75.73 59.00
C ALA A 11 31.14 -75.28 58.68
N VAL A 12 31.52 -74.07 59.11
CA VAL A 12 32.46 -73.87 60.22
C VAL A 12 33.07 -72.44 60.18
N TYR A 13 32.79 -71.63 61.23
CA TYR A 13 33.71 -70.80 62.04
C TYR A 13 34.52 -69.66 61.34
N PHE A 14 34.92 -68.54 61.95
CA PHE A 14 34.77 -67.84 63.24
C PHE A 14 35.75 -66.64 63.17
N ILE A 15 35.57 -65.64 64.06
CA ILE A 15 36.58 -64.69 64.60
C ILE A 15 37.01 -63.52 63.68
N LEU A 16 36.64 -62.27 64.05
CA LEU A 16 37.36 -61.31 64.93
C LEU A 16 38.66 -60.82 64.23
N SER A 17 38.93 -59.52 64.04
CA SER A 17 38.97 -58.49 65.05
C SER A 17 39.29 -57.10 64.44
N LEU A 18 38.65 -56.07 65.02
CA LEU A 18 39.07 -54.67 65.26
C LEU A 18 40.09 -54.00 64.34
N LEU A 19 39.79 -52.76 63.92
CA LEU A 19 40.70 -51.59 64.04
C LEU A 19 39.96 -50.25 63.81
N LEU A 20 40.03 -49.43 64.86
CA LEU A 20 40.20 -47.97 64.92
C LEU A 20 39.23 -47.00 64.21
N ILE A 21 38.57 -46.26 65.09
CA ILE A 21 37.88 -44.99 64.89
C ILE A 21 38.90 -43.89 64.59
N ALA A 22 38.73 -43.20 63.45
CA ALA A 22 39.28 -41.87 63.20
C ALA A 22 38.12 -40.98 62.73
N CYS A 23 37.81 -39.94 63.49
CA CYS A 23 36.81 -38.94 63.14
C CYS A 23 37.33 -38.07 61.99
N SER A 24 36.60 -37.99 60.88
CA SER A 24 36.60 -36.82 60.01
C SER A 24 35.18 -36.29 59.93
N LYS A 25 35.07 -34.99 60.21
CA LYS A 25 33.86 -34.16 60.27
C LYS A 25 32.81 -34.55 59.23
N ASP A 26 31.58 -34.74 59.69
CA ASP A 26 30.39 -34.72 58.86
C ASP A 26 30.23 -33.31 58.28
N ASP A 27 30.63 -33.12 57.03
CA ASP A 27 30.07 -32.07 56.20
C ASP A 27 28.61 -32.47 55.95
N ALA A 28 27.69 -31.81 56.65
CA ALA A 28 26.28 -31.89 56.32
C ALA A 28 26.12 -31.42 54.87
N SER A 29 25.90 -32.36 53.94
CA SER A 29 25.51 -32.03 52.59
C SER A 29 24.19 -31.26 52.67
N GLU A 30 24.23 -29.95 52.45
CA GLU A 30 23.02 -29.19 52.13
C GLU A 30 22.31 -29.96 51.00
N ALA A 31 21.03 -30.27 51.20
CA ALA A 31 20.23 -30.87 50.14
C ALA A 31 20.43 -30.02 48.87
N PRO A 32 20.71 -30.61 47.71
CA PRO A 32 20.97 -29.84 46.50
C PRO A 32 19.82 -28.84 46.31
N GLY A 33 20.16 -27.54 46.30
CA GLY A 33 19.19 -26.47 46.12
C GLY A 33 18.36 -26.73 44.87
N LYS A 34 17.08 -26.38 44.91
CA LYS A 34 16.20 -26.55 43.74
C LYS A 34 16.70 -25.67 42.60
N PHE A 35 17.06 -26.28 41.48
CA PHE A 35 17.39 -25.59 40.24
C PHE A 35 16.11 -25.43 39.41
N GLU A 36 15.67 -24.19 39.24
CA GLU A 36 14.40 -23.82 38.61
C GLU A 36 14.61 -22.65 37.63
N LEU A 37 13.74 -22.57 36.62
CA LEU A 37 13.64 -21.39 35.77
C LEU A 37 12.82 -20.34 36.54
N GLN A 38 13.49 -19.32 37.02
CA GLN A 38 12.90 -18.25 37.82
C GLN A 38 12.06 -17.30 36.97
N ASN A 39 12.58 -16.88 35.82
CA ASN A 39 11.92 -15.91 34.93
C ASN A 39 12.31 -16.14 33.46
N ILE A 40 11.38 -15.86 32.55
CA ILE A 40 11.66 -15.66 31.13
C ILE A 40 11.22 -14.26 30.68
N SER A 41 12.08 -13.58 29.93
CA SER A 41 11.72 -12.36 29.22
C SER A 41 12.06 -12.43 27.73
N ILE A 42 11.24 -11.79 26.89
CA ILE A 42 11.50 -11.62 25.47
C ILE A 42 11.25 -10.17 25.11
N GLY A 43 12.32 -9.42 24.89
CA GLY A 43 12.25 -7.95 24.84
C GLY A 43 11.69 -7.39 26.16
N GLU A 44 10.64 -6.57 26.06
CA GLU A 44 9.97 -5.95 27.23
C GLU A 44 8.94 -6.87 27.91
N LYS A 45 8.58 -8.01 27.30
CA LYS A 45 7.58 -8.93 27.83
C LYS A 45 8.23 -9.91 28.81
N GLN A 46 7.57 -10.19 29.94
CA GLN A 46 8.08 -11.08 30.99
C GLN A 46 7.02 -12.08 31.46
N ASP A 47 7.45 -13.31 31.74
CA ASP A 47 6.70 -14.37 32.41
C ASP A 47 5.29 -14.65 31.86
N GLN A 48 5.11 -14.49 30.54
CA GLN A 48 3.86 -14.83 29.86
C GLN A 48 3.80 -16.32 29.52
N SER A 49 2.60 -16.90 29.52
CA SER A 49 2.37 -18.28 29.05
C SER A 49 2.58 -18.42 27.54
N SER A 50 2.39 -17.34 26.79
CA SER A 50 2.67 -17.19 25.37
C SER A 50 3.06 -15.75 25.08
N PHE A 51 4.06 -15.54 24.22
CA PHE A 51 4.53 -14.22 23.85
C PHE A 51 3.98 -13.84 22.49
N GLU A 52 3.13 -12.82 22.44
CA GLU A 52 2.52 -12.33 21.20
C GLU A 52 3.21 -11.06 20.70
N ASN A 53 3.20 -10.79 19.39
CA ASN A 53 3.80 -9.60 18.78
C ASN A 53 5.25 -9.33 19.23
N VAL A 54 6.09 -10.36 19.28
CA VAL A 54 7.51 -10.24 19.64
C VAL A 54 8.29 -9.59 18.51
N ALA A 55 9.04 -8.53 18.81
CA ALA A 55 9.86 -7.85 17.81
C ALA A 55 10.91 -8.81 17.21
N PRO A 56 11.11 -8.83 15.89
CA PRO A 56 12.12 -9.64 15.19
C PRO A 56 13.55 -9.56 15.76
N ASN A 57 13.92 -8.43 16.34
CA ASN A 57 15.23 -8.17 16.93
C ASN A 57 15.31 -8.45 18.44
N ALA A 58 14.24 -8.95 19.07
CA ALA A 58 14.24 -9.26 20.50
C ALA A 58 15.10 -10.50 20.81
N SER A 59 15.73 -10.48 21.99
CA SER A 59 16.39 -11.65 22.58
C SER A 59 15.51 -12.28 23.65
N ILE A 60 15.60 -13.60 23.77
CA ILE A 60 15.04 -14.36 24.88
C ILE A 60 16.05 -14.34 26.02
N VAL A 61 15.63 -14.01 27.23
CA VAL A 61 16.48 -14.08 28.43
C VAL A 61 15.82 -15.02 29.43
N LEU A 62 16.56 -16.04 29.83
CA LEU A 62 16.17 -17.02 30.84
C LEU A 62 16.99 -16.74 32.11
N THR A 63 16.31 -16.60 33.25
CA THR A 63 16.97 -16.45 34.57
C THR A 63 16.68 -17.69 35.39
N PHE A 64 17.72 -18.32 35.92
CA PHE A 64 17.64 -19.53 36.74
C PHE A 64 17.94 -19.22 38.21
N THR A 65 17.56 -20.12 39.12
CA THR A 65 17.79 -19.96 40.56
C THR A 65 19.25 -20.18 41.01
N ASP A 66 20.10 -20.75 40.15
CA ASP A 66 21.51 -21.03 40.43
C ASP A 66 22.35 -20.89 39.13
N ALA A 67 23.67 -20.97 39.27
CA ALA A 67 24.62 -20.89 38.17
C ALA A 67 24.40 -22.03 37.15
N VAL A 68 24.27 -21.72 35.86
CA VAL A 68 23.94 -22.68 34.78
C VAL A 68 25.21 -23.32 34.21
N ASP A 69 25.19 -24.62 33.96
CA ASP A 69 26.25 -25.33 33.22
C ASP A 69 26.03 -25.17 31.70
N GLU A 70 26.89 -24.36 31.06
CA GLU A 70 26.83 -24.04 29.64
C GLU A 70 26.89 -25.29 28.73
N ALA A 71 27.58 -26.35 29.16
CA ALA A 71 27.71 -27.58 28.37
C ALA A 71 26.37 -28.31 28.18
N THR A 72 25.37 -28.00 29.01
CA THR A 72 24.04 -28.63 28.96
C THR A 72 23.02 -27.85 28.13
N ILE A 73 23.33 -26.64 27.69
CA ILE A 73 22.37 -25.74 27.04
C ILE A 73 21.95 -26.26 25.66
N GLN A 74 22.92 -26.45 24.76
CA GLN A 74 22.66 -26.74 23.33
C GLN A 74 21.87 -28.05 23.10
N SER A 75 22.02 -29.03 23.99
CA SER A 75 21.30 -30.31 23.90
C SER A 75 19.91 -30.28 24.55
N ASN A 76 19.60 -29.29 25.39
CA ASN A 76 18.37 -29.26 26.19
C ASN A 76 17.46 -28.07 25.92
N ILE A 77 17.96 -27.01 25.28
CA ILE A 77 17.15 -25.87 24.85
C ILE A 77 17.03 -25.91 23.34
N ILE A 78 15.79 -26.01 22.84
CA ILE A 78 15.49 -26.14 21.41
C ILE A 78 14.55 -25.00 21.03
N LEU A 79 14.98 -24.17 20.09
CA LEU A 79 14.10 -23.21 19.43
C LEU A 79 13.58 -23.82 18.13
N LYS A 80 12.27 -23.75 17.91
CA LYS A 80 11.62 -24.24 16.69
C LYS A 80 10.90 -23.11 15.99
N LEU A 81 10.95 -23.10 14.66
CA LEU A 81 10.11 -22.30 13.76
C LEU A 81 9.19 -23.26 13.01
N ASN A 82 7.87 -23.11 13.13
CA ASN A 82 6.89 -24.03 12.51
C ASN A 82 7.25 -25.51 12.75
N ASP A 83 7.55 -25.85 14.01
CA ASP A 83 7.98 -27.16 14.51
C ASP A 83 9.33 -27.71 13.99
N GLN A 84 10.04 -26.99 13.12
CA GLN A 84 11.40 -27.32 12.71
C GLN A 84 12.43 -26.63 13.61
N ALA A 85 13.43 -27.36 14.09
CA ALA A 85 14.49 -26.79 14.91
C ALA A 85 15.30 -25.76 14.11
N VAL A 86 15.59 -24.62 14.73
CA VAL A 86 16.40 -23.54 14.16
C VAL A 86 17.59 -23.24 15.05
N ALA A 87 18.69 -22.81 14.44
CA ALA A 87 19.88 -22.40 15.18
C ALA A 87 19.62 -21.12 15.99
N TYR A 88 20.28 -21.03 17.13
CA TYR A 88 20.32 -19.84 17.96
C TYR A 88 21.71 -19.67 18.58
N ASP A 89 22.08 -18.42 18.79
CA ASP A 89 23.24 -18.03 19.57
C ASP A 89 22.86 -17.93 21.03
N SER A 90 23.69 -18.48 21.92
CA SER A 90 23.49 -18.45 23.36
C SER A 90 24.65 -17.75 24.05
N LYS A 91 24.36 -16.86 25.00
CA LYS A 91 25.37 -16.14 25.78
C LYS A 91 24.96 -16.06 27.24
N LEU A 92 25.82 -16.55 28.13
CA LEU A 92 25.65 -16.38 29.56
C LEU A 92 25.95 -14.92 29.96
N GLN A 93 25.08 -14.33 30.77
CA GLN A 93 25.20 -12.96 31.29
C GLN A 93 25.33 -13.02 32.81
N GLY A 94 26.53 -13.28 33.32
CA GLY A 94 26.74 -13.61 34.73
C GLY A 94 26.77 -15.12 34.93
N LYS A 95 26.20 -15.61 36.04
CA LYS A 95 26.21 -17.06 36.35
C LYS A 95 24.89 -17.76 36.04
N ASP A 96 23.78 -17.03 36.15
CA ASP A 96 22.41 -17.53 36.25
C ASP A 96 21.48 -17.04 35.13
N LYS A 97 21.95 -16.12 34.27
CA LYS A 97 21.17 -15.58 33.15
C LYS A 97 21.72 -16.03 31.82
N LEU A 98 20.83 -16.53 30.97
CA LEU A 98 21.13 -17.01 29.62
C LEU A 98 20.34 -16.21 28.60
N SER A 99 21.05 -15.51 27.71
CA SER A 99 20.47 -14.85 26.56
C SER A 99 20.50 -15.77 25.34
N LEU A 100 19.39 -15.90 24.65
CA LEU A 100 19.24 -16.66 23.40
C LEU A 100 18.74 -15.73 22.30
N THR A 101 19.37 -15.79 21.14
CA THR A 101 18.94 -15.04 19.95
C THR A 101 18.92 -16.01 18.78
N PRO A 102 17.81 -16.17 18.04
CA PRO A 102 17.80 -16.98 16.83
C PRO A 102 18.88 -16.48 15.87
N THR A 103 19.60 -17.37 15.20
CA THR A 103 20.66 -16.95 14.26
C THR A 103 20.02 -16.16 13.10
N GLY A 104 20.43 -14.90 12.95
CA GLY A 104 19.80 -13.96 12.00
C GLY A 104 18.53 -13.26 12.50
N GLY A 105 18.18 -13.42 13.78
CA GLY A 105 16.98 -12.84 14.40
C GLY A 105 15.71 -13.67 14.18
N PHE A 106 14.64 -13.28 14.87
CA PHE A 106 13.32 -13.87 14.63
C PHE A 106 12.82 -13.44 13.24
N LYS A 107 12.21 -14.35 12.49
CA LYS A 107 11.44 -13.98 11.29
C LYS A 107 10.19 -13.23 11.72
N SER A 108 9.81 -12.16 11.02
CA SER A 108 8.55 -11.43 11.26
C SER A 108 7.33 -12.31 11.02
N PHE A 109 6.22 -12.01 11.70
CA PHE A 109 4.91 -12.67 11.52
C PHE A 109 4.96 -14.20 11.53
N SER A 110 5.81 -14.78 12.39
CA SER A 110 6.12 -16.21 12.41
C SER A 110 5.84 -16.82 13.79
N SER A 111 5.57 -18.13 13.83
CA SER A 111 5.36 -18.86 15.07
C SER A 111 6.60 -19.65 15.46
N TYR A 112 7.12 -19.36 16.64
CA TYR A 112 8.24 -20.04 17.27
C TYR A 112 7.81 -20.77 18.53
N LYS A 113 8.51 -21.86 18.83
CA LYS A 113 8.36 -22.62 20.07
C LYS A 113 9.71 -22.79 20.75
N LEU A 114 9.85 -22.24 21.95
CA LEU A 114 11.01 -22.47 22.81
C LEU A 114 10.73 -23.65 23.73
N VAL A 115 11.52 -24.72 23.61
CA VAL A 115 11.44 -25.91 24.45
C VAL A 115 12.66 -25.94 25.36
N ILE A 116 12.43 -25.96 26.67
CA ILE A 116 13.46 -26.09 27.71
C ILE A 116 13.25 -27.43 28.40
N ASN A 117 14.17 -28.37 28.21
CA ASN A 117 14.08 -29.71 28.78
C ASN A 117 14.66 -29.76 30.21
N PRO A 118 14.20 -30.70 31.07
CA PRO A 118 14.75 -30.91 32.42
C PRO A 118 16.26 -31.23 32.47
N GLY A 119 16.88 -31.56 31.33
CA GLY A 119 18.30 -31.89 31.26
C GLY A 119 19.26 -30.69 31.34
N VAL A 120 18.75 -29.45 31.35
CA VAL A 120 19.58 -28.27 31.72
C VAL A 120 20.02 -28.43 33.17
N LYS A 121 21.31 -28.19 33.46
CA LYS A 121 21.87 -28.36 34.82
C LYS A 121 22.46 -27.09 35.38
N SER A 122 22.52 -27.01 36.71
CA SER A 122 23.40 -26.07 37.40
C SER A 122 24.86 -26.52 37.30
N THR A 123 25.80 -25.61 37.59
CA THR A 123 27.23 -25.92 37.71
C THR A 123 27.55 -26.89 38.87
N SER A 124 26.63 -27.01 39.83
CA SER A 124 26.64 -28.03 40.90
C SER A 124 26.08 -29.39 40.45
N GLY A 125 25.64 -29.52 39.19
CA GLY A 125 25.17 -30.77 38.58
C GLY A 125 23.69 -31.08 38.81
N VAL A 126 22.91 -30.15 39.39
CA VAL A 126 21.49 -30.33 39.69
C VAL A 126 20.66 -30.09 38.41
N SER A 127 19.83 -31.05 38.02
CA SER A 127 18.93 -30.91 36.87
C SER A 127 17.78 -29.96 37.14
N LEU A 128 17.31 -29.30 36.07
CA LEU A 128 16.17 -28.41 36.11
C LEU A 128 14.91 -29.18 36.52
N THR A 129 14.23 -28.68 37.56
CA THR A 129 13.13 -29.39 38.21
C THR A 129 11.97 -29.70 37.25
N ASN A 130 11.64 -28.78 36.34
CA ASN A 130 10.58 -28.95 35.35
C ASN A 130 10.99 -28.36 34.00
N GLY A 131 10.68 -29.08 32.91
CA GLY A 131 10.77 -28.53 31.57
C GLY A 131 9.63 -27.54 31.29
N LYS A 132 9.84 -26.63 30.34
CA LYS A 132 8.83 -25.66 29.90
C LYS A 132 8.82 -25.49 28.40
N VAL A 133 7.64 -25.16 27.88
CA VAL A 133 7.43 -24.82 26.47
C VAL A 133 6.77 -23.46 26.41
N TYR A 134 7.32 -22.56 25.61
CA TYR A 134 6.76 -21.23 25.37
C TYR A 134 6.45 -21.07 23.88
N GLU A 135 5.22 -20.66 23.59
CA GLU A 135 4.82 -20.23 22.25
C GLU A 135 5.19 -18.75 22.08
N ILE A 136 5.81 -18.43 20.95
CA ILE A 136 6.32 -17.08 20.63
C ILE A 136 5.82 -16.73 19.23
N ARG A 137 4.89 -15.79 19.12
CA ARG A 137 4.45 -15.21 17.85
C ARG A 137 5.14 -13.88 17.63
N THR A 138 5.86 -13.77 16.53
CA THR A 138 6.64 -12.58 16.20
C THR A 138 5.81 -11.57 15.42
N GLY A 139 6.09 -10.30 15.64
CA GLY A 139 5.45 -9.17 14.99
C GLY A 139 6.28 -8.58 13.86
N MET A 140 5.98 -7.31 13.55
CA MET A 140 6.82 -6.47 12.71
C MET A 140 8.05 -5.99 13.49
N ASP A 141 9.11 -5.69 12.76
CA ASP A 141 10.21 -4.89 13.29
C ASP A 141 9.81 -3.41 13.28
N ASP A 142 9.48 -2.89 14.46
CA ASP A 142 8.99 -1.53 14.64
C ASP A 142 10.13 -0.49 14.76
N SER A 143 11.38 -0.86 14.49
CA SER A 143 12.48 0.12 14.41
C SER A 143 12.37 0.98 13.16
N ASP A 144 12.72 2.26 13.29
CA ASP A 144 12.79 3.16 12.14
C ASP A 144 13.98 2.78 11.22
N LYS A 145 13.74 2.70 9.91
CA LYS A 145 14.71 2.36 8.86
C LYS A 145 15.47 3.58 8.33
N PHE A 146 14.90 4.76 8.56
CA PHE A 146 15.46 6.05 8.18
C PHE A 146 15.30 7.03 9.33
N ASP A 147 16.16 8.05 9.38
CA ASP A 147 16.06 9.12 10.37
C ASP A 147 14.76 9.91 10.19
N ARG A 148 14.11 10.23 11.32
CA ARG A 148 12.90 11.06 11.29
C ARG A 148 13.23 12.49 10.88
N ILE A 149 12.44 13.01 9.95
CA ILE A 149 12.48 14.39 9.48
C ILE A 149 11.10 15.03 9.72
N PRO A 150 10.99 16.37 9.72
CA PRO A 150 9.70 17.04 9.81
C PRO A 150 8.72 16.57 8.74
N ASP A 151 7.43 16.50 9.06
CA ASP A 151 6.39 15.99 8.16
C ASP A 151 6.35 16.73 6.82
N GLU A 152 6.53 18.05 6.81
CA GLU A 152 6.60 18.84 5.57
C GLU A 152 7.80 18.48 4.69
N ASP A 153 8.94 18.13 5.31
CA ASP A 153 10.12 17.67 4.59
C ASP A 153 9.90 16.26 4.05
N LEU A 154 9.20 15.40 4.81
CA LEU A 154 8.82 14.06 4.37
C LEU A 154 7.85 14.11 3.18
N LEU A 155 6.82 14.96 3.22
CA LEU A 155 5.92 15.16 2.09
C LEU A 155 6.69 15.64 0.85
N THR A 156 7.63 16.57 1.02
CA THR A 156 8.47 17.08 -0.06
C THR A 156 9.37 15.97 -0.63
N LEU A 157 9.95 15.12 0.23
CA LEU A 157 10.75 13.96 -0.17
C LEU A 157 9.91 12.96 -0.98
N VAL A 158 8.69 12.65 -0.52
CA VAL A 158 7.73 11.78 -1.22
C VAL A 158 7.43 12.34 -2.60
N GLN A 159 7.00 13.59 -2.70
CA GLN A 159 6.71 14.22 -3.99
C GLN A 159 7.93 14.20 -4.93
N LYS A 160 9.12 14.56 -4.42
CA LYS A 160 10.34 14.64 -5.23
C LYS A 160 10.84 13.28 -5.72
N GLN A 161 10.78 12.25 -4.87
CA GLN A 161 11.21 10.91 -5.26
C GLN A 161 10.20 10.28 -6.23
N THR A 162 8.90 10.37 -5.94
CA THR A 162 7.86 9.83 -6.82
C THR A 162 7.84 10.52 -8.18
N PHE A 163 8.15 11.82 -8.24
CA PHE A 163 8.26 12.56 -9.50
C PHE A 163 9.30 11.98 -10.47
N LYS A 164 10.34 11.30 -9.98
CA LYS A 164 11.34 10.63 -10.84
C LYS A 164 10.70 9.59 -11.77
N TYR A 165 9.55 9.00 -11.41
CA TYR A 165 8.79 8.11 -12.27
C TYR A 165 8.40 8.79 -13.60
N PHE A 166 7.86 10.01 -13.52
CA PHE A 166 7.40 10.77 -14.68
C PHE A 166 8.52 11.54 -15.37
N TRP A 167 9.58 11.85 -14.64
CA TRP A 167 10.68 12.68 -15.15
C TRP A 167 11.84 11.87 -15.71
N ASN A 168 12.48 11.05 -14.87
CA ASN A 168 13.65 10.24 -15.23
C ASN A 168 13.23 8.97 -15.97
N PHE A 169 12.14 8.35 -15.52
CA PHE A 169 11.58 7.15 -16.12
C PHE A 169 10.46 7.43 -17.13
N GLY A 170 10.17 8.70 -17.42
CA GLY A 170 9.35 9.08 -18.57
C GLY A 170 9.94 8.54 -19.88
N HIS A 171 9.08 8.25 -20.86
CA HIS A 171 9.54 7.71 -22.13
C HIS A 171 10.42 8.71 -22.87
N ALA A 172 11.60 8.29 -23.33
CA ALA A 172 12.62 9.22 -23.84
C ALA A 172 12.19 9.92 -25.13
N HIS A 173 11.44 9.24 -26.01
CA HIS A 173 10.95 9.80 -27.28
C HIS A 173 9.67 10.65 -27.11
N SER A 174 8.57 10.07 -26.64
CA SER A 174 7.31 10.80 -26.42
C SER A 174 7.27 11.74 -25.22
N GLY A 175 8.10 11.53 -24.19
CA GLY A 175 7.99 12.20 -22.89
C GLY A 175 6.82 11.73 -22.02
N MET A 176 5.98 10.81 -22.51
CA MET A 176 4.80 10.28 -21.82
C MET A 176 5.17 9.33 -20.67
N ALA A 177 4.20 9.08 -19.77
CA ALA A 177 4.37 8.15 -18.67
C ALA A 177 4.28 6.70 -19.16
N ARG A 178 5.27 5.87 -18.83
CA ARG A 178 5.19 4.42 -19.02
C ARG A 178 4.11 3.85 -18.12
N GLU A 179 3.39 2.83 -18.60
CA GLU A 179 2.35 2.14 -17.82
C GLU A 179 2.89 1.64 -16.48
N ARG A 180 3.98 0.87 -16.54
CA ARG A 180 4.66 0.31 -15.37
C ARG A 180 6.16 0.23 -15.62
N THR A 181 6.94 -0.04 -14.57
CA THR A 181 8.42 -0.13 -14.69
C THR A 181 8.92 -1.22 -15.63
N THR A 182 8.08 -2.21 -15.97
CA THR A 182 8.40 -3.35 -16.85
C THR A 182 7.77 -3.25 -18.24
N SER A 183 7.04 -2.17 -18.57
CA SER A 183 6.23 -2.09 -19.81
C SER A 183 7.02 -1.75 -21.08
N GLY A 184 8.35 -1.58 -20.99
CA GLY A 184 9.19 -1.20 -22.12
C GLY A 184 8.78 0.15 -22.71
N ASP A 185 8.35 0.14 -23.97
CA ASP A 185 7.92 1.35 -24.70
C ASP A 185 6.42 1.62 -24.60
N VAL A 186 5.65 0.81 -23.85
CA VAL A 186 4.21 1.07 -23.66
C VAL A 186 4.00 2.24 -22.68
N VAL A 187 3.33 3.28 -23.16
CA VAL A 187 2.90 4.47 -22.40
C VAL A 187 1.38 4.49 -22.25
N THR A 188 0.90 5.06 -21.16
CA THR A 188 -0.53 5.17 -20.80
C THR A 188 -1.02 6.61 -20.91
N THR A 189 -2.21 6.83 -21.46
CA THR A 189 -2.77 8.17 -21.64
C THR A 189 -3.26 8.77 -20.33
N GLY A 190 -4.05 8.07 -19.52
CA GLY A 190 -4.53 8.59 -18.23
C GLY A 190 -3.41 8.80 -17.22
N GLY A 191 -2.48 7.84 -17.11
CA GLY A 191 -1.28 7.99 -16.28
C GLY A 191 -0.37 9.14 -16.75
N THR A 192 -0.34 9.44 -18.05
CA THR A 192 0.36 10.64 -18.57
C THR A 192 -0.34 11.92 -18.15
N GLY A 193 -1.67 11.96 -18.10
CA GLY A 193 -2.41 13.10 -17.54
C GLY A 193 -1.99 13.43 -16.11
N PHE A 194 -1.86 12.41 -15.27
CA PHE A 194 -1.37 12.57 -13.89
C PHE A 194 0.10 13.03 -13.88
N GLY A 195 0.93 12.46 -14.76
CA GLY A 195 2.33 12.86 -14.93
C GLY A 195 2.49 14.33 -15.33
N VAL A 196 1.64 14.85 -16.21
CA VAL A 196 1.62 16.27 -16.59
C VAL A 196 1.32 17.14 -15.37
N MET A 197 0.30 16.79 -14.56
CA MET A 197 0.01 17.52 -13.32
C MET A 197 1.20 17.47 -12.35
N ALA A 198 1.84 16.32 -12.21
CA ALA A 198 3.05 16.18 -11.39
C ALA A 198 4.22 17.05 -11.87
N MET A 199 4.36 17.30 -13.18
CA MET A 199 5.36 18.24 -13.72
C MET A 199 5.07 19.69 -13.32
N LEU A 200 3.79 20.08 -13.22
CA LEU A 200 3.41 21.41 -12.72
C LEU A 200 3.82 21.56 -11.25
N VAL A 201 3.50 20.54 -10.43
CA VAL A 201 3.91 20.49 -9.01
C VAL A 201 5.44 20.58 -8.89
N ALA A 202 6.17 19.84 -9.72
CA ALA A 202 7.63 19.83 -9.70
C ALA A 202 8.24 21.20 -10.06
N ALA A 203 7.63 21.93 -10.99
CA ALA A 203 8.04 23.30 -11.31
C ALA A 203 7.78 24.26 -10.15
N GLU A 204 6.60 24.20 -9.53
CA GLU A 204 6.23 25.05 -8.39
C GLU A 204 7.11 24.78 -7.16
N ARG A 205 7.46 23.52 -6.92
CA ARG A 205 8.33 23.08 -5.83
C ARG A 205 9.83 23.21 -6.12
N GLY A 206 10.21 23.68 -7.32
CA GLY A 206 11.61 23.86 -7.72
C GLY A 206 12.40 22.55 -7.84
N PHE A 207 11.73 21.42 -8.13
CA PHE A 207 12.41 20.16 -8.46
C PHE A 207 13.00 20.19 -9.87
N VAL A 208 12.35 20.93 -10.76
CA VAL A 208 12.78 21.32 -12.10
C VAL A 208 12.43 22.79 -12.31
N THR A 209 13.04 23.42 -13.31
CA THR A 209 12.64 24.77 -13.70
C THR A 209 11.30 24.77 -14.44
N ARG A 210 10.60 25.91 -14.42
CA ARG A 210 9.38 26.12 -15.20
C ARG A 210 9.60 25.88 -16.70
N GLN A 211 10.76 26.29 -17.22
CA GLN A 211 11.12 26.12 -18.62
C GLN A 211 11.30 24.64 -18.98
N GLU A 212 12.01 23.85 -18.15
CA GLU A 212 12.15 22.41 -18.38
C GLU A 212 10.78 21.69 -18.36
N ALA A 213 9.91 22.05 -17.41
CA ALA A 213 8.55 21.51 -17.36
C ALA A 213 7.75 21.87 -18.62
N LEU A 214 7.81 23.13 -19.08
CA LEU A 214 7.18 23.59 -20.32
C LEU A 214 7.64 22.77 -21.53
N GLU A 215 8.95 22.57 -21.68
CA GLU A 215 9.53 21.80 -22.78
C GLU A 215 9.08 20.34 -22.75
N ARG A 216 9.03 19.71 -21.57
CA ARG A 216 8.55 18.33 -21.43
C ARG A 216 7.07 18.20 -21.79
N VAL A 217 6.22 19.11 -21.31
CA VAL A 217 4.79 19.07 -21.61
C VAL A 217 4.54 19.35 -23.10
N GLN A 218 5.26 20.30 -23.71
CA GLN A 218 5.18 20.54 -25.15
C GLN A 218 5.63 19.32 -25.96
N LYS A 219 6.64 18.58 -25.50
CA LYS A 219 7.07 17.33 -26.14
C LYS A 219 5.96 16.28 -26.14
N ILE A 220 5.28 16.08 -25.01
CA ILE A 220 4.12 15.19 -24.90
C ILE A 220 3.01 15.62 -25.87
N VAL A 221 2.64 16.91 -25.86
CA VAL A 221 1.59 17.45 -26.73
C VAL A 221 1.95 17.30 -28.21
N THR A 222 3.22 17.50 -28.57
CA THR A 222 3.69 17.34 -29.94
C THR A 222 3.62 15.88 -30.39
N PHE A 223 4.00 14.93 -29.52
CA PHE A 223 3.90 13.50 -29.82
C PHE A 223 2.44 13.05 -30.01
N LEU A 224 1.54 13.49 -29.12
CA LEU A 224 0.10 13.25 -29.22
C LEU A 224 -0.51 13.81 -30.52
N ASP A 225 -0.02 14.95 -30.99
CA ASP A 225 -0.51 15.62 -32.19
C ASP A 225 0.05 15.04 -33.49
N LYS A 226 1.34 14.68 -33.51
CA LYS A 226 2.06 14.37 -34.75
C LYS A 226 2.26 12.89 -35.00
N GLU A 227 2.28 12.07 -33.96
CA GLU A 227 2.66 10.66 -34.06
C GLU A 227 1.53 9.73 -33.60
N CYS A 228 0.67 10.17 -32.69
CA CYS A 228 -0.41 9.32 -32.19
C CYS A 228 -1.61 9.27 -33.15
N THR A 229 -2.19 8.07 -33.30
CA THR A 229 -3.51 7.94 -33.91
C THR A 229 -4.57 8.42 -32.91
N SER A 230 -5.44 9.34 -33.34
CA SER A 230 -6.66 9.69 -32.62
C SER A 230 -7.88 9.12 -33.33
N TYR A 231 -8.91 8.82 -32.55
CA TYR A 231 -10.14 8.20 -32.99
C TYR A 231 -11.29 9.10 -32.54
N HIS A 232 -11.86 9.88 -33.47
CA HIS A 232 -12.83 10.94 -33.13
C HIS A 232 -12.26 11.91 -32.08
N GLY A 233 -10.98 12.25 -32.25
CA GLY A 233 -10.20 13.11 -31.36
C GLY A 233 -9.77 12.48 -30.02
N ALA A 234 -10.32 11.33 -29.63
CA ALA A 234 -9.90 10.60 -28.43
C ALA A 234 -8.68 9.70 -28.71
N TYR A 235 -7.94 9.36 -27.66
CA TYR A 235 -6.75 8.52 -27.73
C TYR A 235 -7.00 7.11 -27.16
N ALA A 236 -6.13 6.18 -27.52
CA ALA A 236 -6.14 4.83 -26.95
C ALA A 236 -5.66 4.82 -25.50
N HIS A 237 -6.03 3.77 -24.76
CA HIS A 237 -5.54 3.51 -23.41
C HIS A 237 -4.01 3.40 -23.39
N TRP A 238 -3.47 2.51 -24.22
CA TRP A 238 -2.03 2.31 -24.40
C TRP A 238 -1.55 2.71 -25.79
N ILE A 239 -0.39 3.35 -25.81
CA ILE A 239 0.30 3.80 -27.01
C ILE A 239 1.74 3.30 -26.95
N ASN A 240 2.32 2.98 -28.10
CA ASN A 240 3.76 2.79 -28.22
C ASN A 240 4.47 4.15 -28.15
N GLY A 241 5.18 4.43 -27.06
CA GLY A 241 5.86 5.71 -26.85
C GLY A 241 6.99 6.01 -27.83
N ALA A 242 7.44 5.03 -28.62
CA ALA A 242 8.45 5.20 -29.66
C ALA A 242 7.86 5.46 -31.06
N THR A 243 6.61 5.08 -31.31
CA THR A 243 6.01 5.13 -32.67
C THR A 243 4.68 5.87 -32.75
N GLY A 244 3.98 6.09 -31.63
CA GLY A 244 2.63 6.66 -31.59
C GLY A 244 1.52 5.68 -31.97
N GLU A 245 1.86 4.43 -32.30
CA GLU A 245 0.88 3.40 -32.65
C GLU A 245 0.08 2.95 -31.42
N THR A 246 -1.23 2.75 -31.60
CA THR A 246 -2.09 2.12 -30.60
C THR A 246 -1.58 0.75 -30.21
N LYS A 247 -1.50 0.50 -28.89
CA LYS A 247 -1.26 -0.82 -28.32
C LYS A 247 -2.58 -1.31 -27.73
N PRO A 248 -3.23 -2.33 -28.31
CA PRO A 248 -4.51 -2.81 -27.80
C PRO A 248 -4.40 -3.25 -26.34
N PHE A 249 -5.33 -2.79 -25.50
CA PHE A 249 -5.43 -3.19 -24.09
C PHE A 249 -6.13 -4.56 -23.94
N GLY A 250 -6.89 -4.95 -24.96
CA GLY A 250 -7.51 -6.27 -25.12
C GLY A 250 -8.06 -6.43 -26.54
N ASP A 251 -8.61 -7.61 -26.84
CA ASP A 251 -8.97 -8.00 -28.21
C ASP A 251 -9.88 -7.01 -28.97
N LYS A 252 -10.79 -6.32 -28.25
CA LYS A 252 -11.75 -5.34 -28.81
C LYS A 252 -11.48 -3.91 -28.32
N ASP A 253 -10.30 -3.67 -27.77
CA ASP A 253 -9.90 -2.40 -27.20
C ASP A 253 -8.63 -1.89 -27.87
N ASP A 254 -8.77 -1.58 -29.15
CA ASP A 254 -7.74 -1.17 -30.10
C ASP A 254 -8.04 0.21 -30.74
N GLY A 255 -8.86 1.01 -30.06
CA GLY A 255 -9.32 2.32 -30.52
C GLY A 255 -9.32 3.37 -29.41
N ALA A 256 -10.33 4.23 -29.39
CA ALA A 256 -10.51 5.23 -28.35
C ALA A 256 -10.86 4.61 -26.99
N ASP A 257 -10.17 5.09 -25.95
CA ASP A 257 -10.60 5.02 -24.55
C ASP A 257 -10.94 6.44 -24.07
N LEU A 258 -12.23 6.69 -23.89
CA LEU A 258 -12.73 8.02 -23.53
C LEU A 258 -12.40 8.40 -22.08
N VAL A 259 -12.29 7.43 -21.17
CA VAL A 259 -11.96 7.68 -19.76
C VAL A 259 -10.51 8.07 -19.63
N GLU A 260 -9.60 7.31 -20.24
CA GLU A 260 -8.17 7.62 -20.24
C GLU A 260 -7.88 8.95 -20.97
N THR A 261 -8.58 9.22 -22.07
CA THR A 261 -8.55 10.54 -22.73
C THR A 261 -8.98 11.65 -21.77
N SER A 262 -10.02 11.42 -20.97
CA SER A 262 -10.49 12.43 -19.99
C SER A 262 -9.45 12.69 -18.91
N LEU A 263 -8.77 11.65 -18.41
CA LEU A 263 -7.70 11.77 -17.43
C LEU A 263 -6.47 12.51 -18.01
N LEU A 264 -6.12 12.23 -19.27
CA LEU A 264 -5.09 12.96 -20.02
C LEU A 264 -5.42 14.46 -20.08
N PHE A 265 -6.64 14.80 -20.52
CA PHE A 265 -7.05 16.19 -20.70
C PHE A 265 -7.33 16.94 -19.40
N GLN A 266 -7.64 16.24 -18.31
CA GLN A 266 -7.62 16.85 -16.97
C GLN A 266 -6.24 17.44 -16.67
N GLY A 267 -5.16 16.72 -16.98
CA GLY A 267 -3.79 17.20 -16.81
C GLY A 267 -3.36 18.26 -17.82
N LEU A 268 -3.66 18.06 -19.11
CA LEU A 268 -3.29 19.02 -20.15
C LEU A 268 -4.02 20.36 -19.99
N LEU A 269 -5.29 20.36 -19.61
CA LEU A 269 -6.03 21.61 -19.36
C LEU A 269 -5.50 22.33 -18.12
N ALA A 270 -5.07 21.62 -17.07
CA ALA A 270 -4.36 22.23 -15.95
C ALA A 270 -3.01 22.84 -16.39
N ALA A 271 -2.25 22.18 -17.28
CA ALA A 271 -1.03 22.74 -17.84
C ALA A 271 -1.30 23.99 -18.69
N ARG A 272 -2.38 23.99 -19.49
CA ARG A 272 -2.84 25.17 -20.24
C ARG A 272 -3.14 26.36 -19.32
N ALA A 273 -3.73 26.11 -18.14
CA ALA A 273 -4.02 27.13 -17.14
C ALA A 273 -2.75 27.63 -16.40
N TYR A 274 -1.78 26.74 -16.17
CA TYR A 274 -0.53 27.05 -15.47
C TYR A 274 0.46 27.85 -16.34
N PHE A 275 0.64 27.44 -17.59
CA PHE A 275 1.51 28.10 -18.57
C PHE A 275 0.78 29.27 -19.26
N LYS A 276 0.50 30.32 -18.49
CA LYS A 276 -0.30 31.49 -18.88
C LYS A 276 0.49 32.75 -19.24
N GLU A 277 1.82 32.70 -19.18
CA GLU A 277 2.65 33.86 -19.51
C GLU A 277 2.64 34.14 -21.03
N GLY A 278 2.97 35.38 -21.40
CA GLY A 278 2.92 35.88 -22.77
C GLY A 278 4.09 35.45 -23.66
N SER A 279 4.92 34.49 -23.24
CA SER A 279 6.02 33.99 -24.07
C SER A 279 5.49 33.21 -25.28
N GLU A 280 6.27 33.17 -26.36
CA GLU A 280 5.91 32.43 -27.58
C GLU A 280 5.75 30.93 -27.28
N ALA A 281 6.66 30.36 -26.47
CA ALA A 281 6.62 28.96 -26.09
C ALA A 281 5.37 28.58 -25.28
N GLU A 282 5.01 29.36 -24.25
CA GLU A 282 3.78 29.10 -23.48
C GLU A 282 2.53 29.32 -24.34
N SER A 283 2.53 30.34 -25.21
CA SER A 283 1.41 30.60 -26.13
C SER A 283 1.20 29.47 -27.13
N LYS A 284 2.29 28.89 -27.64
CA LYS A 284 2.25 27.72 -28.51
C LYS A 284 1.65 26.52 -27.77
N LEU A 285 2.14 26.22 -26.57
CA LEU A 285 1.62 25.10 -25.77
C LEU A 285 0.11 25.23 -25.52
N ARG A 286 -0.35 26.41 -25.09
CA ARG A 286 -1.78 26.65 -24.86
C ARG A 286 -2.60 26.45 -26.13
N SER A 287 -2.09 26.91 -27.27
CA SER A 287 -2.79 26.79 -28.56
C SER A 287 -2.88 25.33 -29.02
N ASP A 288 -1.80 24.57 -28.88
CA ASP A 288 -1.79 23.14 -29.24
C ASP A 288 -2.70 22.32 -28.34
N ILE A 289 -2.65 22.52 -27.02
CA ILE A 289 -3.56 21.83 -26.08
C ILE A 289 -5.02 22.16 -26.40
N THR A 290 -5.33 23.44 -26.67
CA THR A 290 -6.69 23.87 -27.01
C THR A 290 -7.17 23.18 -28.29
N ARG A 291 -6.34 23.14 -29.33
CA ARG A 291 -6.68 22.48 -30.60
C ARG A 291 -6.94 20.97 -30.42
N LEU A 292 -6.10 20.28 -29.65
CA LEU A 292 -6.31 18.85 -29.38
C LEU A 292 -7.58 18.61 -28.54
N TRP A 293 -7.84 19.47 -27.55
CA TRP A 293 -9.04 19.40 -26.71
C TRP A 293 -10.32 19.58 -27.53
N GLU A 294 -10.35 20.61 -28.39
CA GLU A 294 -11.49 20.96 -29.23
C GLU A 294 -11.76 19.92 -30.34
N ALA A 295 -10.78 19.09 -30.67
CA ALA A 295 -10.93 18.02 -31.65
C ALA A 295 -11.66 16.77 -31.10
N ILE A 296 -11.84 16.65 -29.78
CA ILE A 296 -12.53 15.49 -29.20
C ILE A 296 -14.02 15.59 -29.47
N GLU A 297 -14.53 14.64 -30.27
CA GLU A 297 -15.95 14.56 -30.62
C GLU A 297 -16.74 13.83 -29.51
N TRP A 298 -16.89 14.44 -28.33
CA TRP A 298 -17.59 13.80 -27.19
C TRP A 298 -18.97 13.24 -27.56
N THR A 299 -19.69 13.93 -28.45
CA THR A 299 -21.01 13.50 -28.91
C THR A 299 -20.99 12.23 -29.76
N TRP A 300 -19.86 11.87 -30.38
CA TRP A 300 -19.68 10.61 -31.09
C TRP A 300 -19.87 9.41 -30.15
N PHE A 301 -19.34 9.53 -28.94
CA PHE A 301 -19.37 8.48 -27.91
C PHE A 301 -20.75 8.28 -27.27
N GLN A 302 -21.80 8.93 -27.79
CA GLN A 302 -23.19 8.66 -27.46
C GLN A 302 -23.83 7.57 -28.32
N LYS A 303 -23.06 6.86 -29.17
CA LYS A 303 -23.53 5.72 -29.99
C LYS A 303 -24.90 5.98 -30.64
N SER A 304 -24.93 6.86 -31.65
CA SER A 304 -26.18 7.27 -32.32
C SER A 304 -27.15 8.08 -31.44
N GLY A 305 -26.63 8.86 -30.48
CA GLY A 305 -27.40 9.85 -29.73
C GLY A 305 -28.11 9.32 -28.47
N GLU A 306 -27.67 8.17 -27.96
CA GLU A 306 -28.10 7.69 -26.65
C GLU A 306 -27.72 8.69 -25.54
N SER A 307 -28.55 8.78 -24.50
CA SER A 307 -28.28 9.66 -23.34
C SER A 307 -27.28 9.02 -22.36
N VAL A 308 -26.14 8.54 -22.86
CA VAL A 308 -25.03 7.98 -22.09
C VAL A 308 -23.74 8.08 -22.91
N LEU A 309 -22.59 8.24 -22.24
CA LEU A 309 -21.28 8.11 -22.88
C LEU A 309 -20.81 6.66 -22.85
N TYR A 310 -20.23 6.18 -23.94
CA TYR A 310 -19.56 4.91 -24.03
C TYR A 310 -18.06 5.05 -23.81
N TRP A 311 -17.50 4.11 -23.06
CA TRP A 311 -16.09 4.12 -22.70
C TRP A 311 -15.19 3.93 -23.93
N HIS A 312 -15.59 3.06 -24.86
CA HIS A 312 -14.74 2.66 -25.97
C HIS A 312 -15.42 2.81 -27.32
N TRP A 313 -14.60 3.09 -28.33
CA TRP A 313 -14.95 2.95 -29.74
C TRP A 313 -13.74 2.46 -30.52
N SER A 314 -13.93 1.52 -31.44
CA SER A 314 -12.86 0.95 -32.27
C SER A 314 -13.13 1.16 -33.76
N PRO A 315 -12.08 1.44 -34.58
CA PRO A 315 -12.23 1.44 -36.03
C PRO A 315 -12.55 0.04 -36.60
N ASN A 316 -12.15 -1.03 -35.90
CA ASN A 316 -12.32 -2.42 -36.33
C ASN A 316 -13.60 -3.05 -35.77
N TYR A 317 -14.03 -2.63 -34.57
CA TYR A 317 -15.12 -3.25 -33.81
C TYR A 317 -16.27 -2.29 -33.46
N GLY A 318 -16.20 -1.02 -33.87
CA GLY A 318 -17.19 0.00 -33.52
C GLY A 318 -17.43 0.06 -32.01
N PHE A 319 -18.70 -0.08 -31.61
CA PHE A 319 -19.12 -0.09 -30.20
C PHE A 319 -19.29 -1.50 -29.60
N GLU A 320 -18.70 -2.55 -30.18
CA GLU A 320 -18.89 -3.93 -29.71
C GLU A 320 -18.45 -4.18 -28.26
N LYS A 321 -17.47 -3.43 -27.73
CA LYS A 321 -17.11 -3.50 -26.30
C LYS A 321 -18.28 -3.06 -25.41
N ASN A 322 -19.18 -2.23 -25.93
CA ASN A 322 -20.52 -1.91 -25.42
C ASN A 322 -20.56 -1.62 -23.91
N LEU A 323 -19.62 -0.79 -23.45
CA LEU A 323 -19.48 -0.42 -22.04
C LEU A 323 -19.94 1.03 -21.81
N PRO A 324 -21.22 1.26 -21.43
CA PRO A 324 -21.69 2.59 -21.06
C PRO A 324 -21.09 3.02 -19.71
N ILE A 325 -20.60 4.25 -19.63
CA ILE A 325 -20.01 4.83 -18.41
C ILE A 325 -21.15 5.26 -17.48
N ARG A 326 -21.30 4.56 -16.35
CA ARG A 326 -22.39 4.78 -15.38
C ARG A 326 -21.85 4.93 -13.97
N GLY A 327 -22.28 6.00 -13.31
CA GLY A 327 -21.85 6.32 -11.95
C GLY A 327 -22.55 5.46 -10.90
N TRP A 328 -21.97 5.30 -9.71
CA TRP A 328 -20.78 5.99 -9.25
C TRP A 328 -19.50 5.16 -9.48
N ASN A 329 -18.47 5.78 -10.07
CA ASN A 329 -17.12 5.24 -10.23
C ASN A 329 -16.12 6.40 -10.49
N GLU A 330 -14.91 6.11 -10.97
CA GLU A 330 -13.79 7.04 -11.23
C GLU A 330 -14.02 8.03 -12.38
N CYS A 331 -15.07 7.85 -13.18
CA CYS A 331 -15.22 8.48 -14.50
C CYS A 331 -16.01 9.80 -14.48
N LEU A 332 -16.20 10.44 -13.32
CA LEU A 332 -16.95 11.71 -13.23
C LEU A 332 -16.37 12.79 -14.14
N ILE A 333 -15.04 12.90 -14.19
CA ILE A 333 -14.31 13.87 -15.02
C ILE A 333 -14.65 13.74 -16.50
N THR A 334 -14.96 12.53 -16.99
CA THR A 334 -15.36 12.31 -18.39
C THR A 334 -16.64 13.06 -18.73
N TYR A 335 -17.65 13.02 -17.86
CA TYR A 335 -18.89 13.76 -18.09
C TYR A 335 -18.71 15.27 -17.90
N VAL A 336 -17.88 15.70 -16.94
CA VAL A 336 -17.56 17.12 -16.74
C VAL A 336 -16.86 17.68 -17.98
N LEU A 337 -15.83 17.01 -18.48
CA LEU A 337 -15.10 17.40 -19.68
C LEU A 337 -16.01 17.39 -20.91
N ALA A 338 -16.80 16.34 -21.11
CA ALA A 338 -17.76 16.28 -22.22
C ALA A 338 -18.76 17.45 -22.21
N ALA A 339 -19.26 17.85 -21.04
CA ALA A 339 -20.18 18.98 -20.93
C ALA A 339 -19.49 20.34 -21.08
N SER A 340 -18.17 20.38 -20.85
CA SER A 340 -17.32 21.57 -20.93
C SER A 340 -16.72 21.79 -22.31
N SER A 341 -16.87 20.84 -23.24
CA SER A 341 -16.34 20.99 -24.61
C SER A 341 -17.01 22.18 -25.33
N PRO A 342 -16.24 23.12 -25.91
CA PRO A 342 -16.81 24.23 -26.66
C PRO A 342 -17.26 23.84 -28.07
N THR A 343 -16.82 22.68 -28.58
CA THR A 343 -17.06 22.22 -29.96
C THR A 343 -18.05 21.07 -30.04
N HIS A 344 -17.97 20.11 -29.10
CA HIS A 344 -18.81 18.91 -29.08
C HIS A 344 -19.46 18.68 -27.71
N PRO A 345 -20.15 19.66 -27.10
CA PRO A 345 -20.71 19.48 -25.76
C PRO A 345 -21.84 18.45 -25.70
N ILE A 346 -21.83 17.58 -24.69
CA ILE A 346 -23.00 16.75 -24.37
C ILE A 346 -24.10 17.58 -23.70
N ASP A 347 -25.35 17.13 -23.83
CA ASP A 347 -26.48 17.71 -23.10
C ASP A 347 -26.59 17.21 -21.66
N LYS A 348 -27.25 18.00 -20.80
CA LYS A 348 -27.47 17.65 -19.40
C LYS A 348 -28.17 16.29 -19.23
N ALA A 349 -29.08 15.95 -20.14
CA ALA A 349 -29.80 14.68 -20.12
C ALA A 349 -28.86 13.44 -20.21
N VAL A 350 -27.71 13.57 -20.87
CA VAL A 350 -26.70 12.52 -21.00
C VAL A 350 -26.06 12.22 -19.64
N TYR A 351 -25.80 13.27 -18.85
CA TYR A 351 -25.34 13.15 -17.48
C TYR A 351 -26.44 12.59 -16.56
N GLU A 352 -27.65 13.11 -16.63
CA GLU A 352 -28.73 12.68 -15.74
C GLU A 352 -29.16 11.22 -15.99
N ALA A 353 -29.38 10.82 -17.25
CA ALA A 353 -29.83 9.48 -17.60
C ALA A 353 -28.68 8.47 -17.70
N GLY A 354 -27.52 8.89 -18.18
CA GLY A 354 -26.35 8.04 -18.40
C GLY A 354 -25.56 7.83 -17.12
N TRP A 355 -24.83 8.87 -16.70
CA TRP A 355 -23.98 8.86 -15.51
C TRP A 355 -24.80 8.61 -14.25
N ALA A 356 -25.74 9.52 -13.97
CA ALA A 356 -26.46 9.52 -12.71
C ALA A 356 -27.58 8.47 -12.65
N ARG A 357 -27.89 7.82 -13.79
CA ARG A 357 -28.95 6.80 -13.91
C ARG A 357 -30.27 7.27 -13.31
N ASN A 358 -30.61 8.54 -13.50
CA ASN A 358 -31.77 9.21 -12.90
C ASN A 358 -31.88 9.02 -11.37
N GLY A 359 -30.75 9.04 -10.67
CA GLY A 359 -30.65 8.81 -9.23
C GLY A 359 -30.24 7.39 -8.82
N GLY A 360 -30.10 6.47 -9.78
CA GLY A 360 -29.67 5.08 -9.53
C GLY A 360 -28.24 4.90 -9.04
N LEU A 361 -27.43 5.97 -9.01
CA LEU A 361 -26.09 5.98 -8.41
C LEU A 361 -26.08 6.04 -6.87
N LYS A 362 -27.24 6.32 -6.24
CA LYS A 362 -27.35 6.55 -4.80
C LYS A 362 -27.07 5.27 -4.01
N ASN A 363 -26.25 5.40 -2.97
CA ASN A 363 -26.07 4.39 -1.92
C ASN A 363 -26.92 4.76 -0.71
N GLY A 364 -26.48 5.75 0.07
CA GLY A 364 -27.19 6.30 1.22
C GLY A 364 -27.06 5.50 2.53
N ASN A 365 -26.39 4.33 2.51
CA ASN A 365 -26.19 3.51 3.71
C ASN A 365 -25.05 4.05 4.58
N THR A 366 -24.98 3.55 5.82
CA THR A 366 -23.94 3.89 6.79
C THR A 366 -23.02 2.70 7.04
N TYR A 367 -21.70 2.93 6.98
CA TYR A 367 -20.67 1.94 7.28
C TYR A 367 -19.68 2.55 8.26
N TYR A 368 -19.37 1.83 9.36
CA TYR A 368 -18.47 2.32 10.42
C TYR A 368 -18.85 3.72 10.97
N GLY A 369 -20.14 4.05 10.98
CA GLY A 369 -20.65 5.36 11.41
C GLY A 369 -20.65 6.45 10.32
N TYR A 370 -20.13 6.19 9.13
CA TYR A 370 -20.07 7.14 8.02
C TYR A 370 -21.14 6.84 6.98
N LYS A 371 -21.95 7.84 6.64
CA LYS A 371 -22.93 7.74 5.56
C LYS A 371 -22.20 7.84 4.22
N LEU A 372 -22.42 6.89 3.32
CA LEU A 372 -21.87 6.93 1.97
C LEU A 372 -22.96 7.38 0.99
N PRO A 373 -22.90 8.60 0.42
CA PRO A 373 -23.92 9.09 -0.51
C PRO A 373 -24.12 8.23 -1.77
N LEU A 374 -23.04 7.82 -2.43
CA LEU A 374 -23.04 7.23 -3.78
C LEU A 374 -22.27 5.90 -3.85
N GLY A 375 -22.59 5.06 -4.83
CA GLY A 375 -21.80 3.89 -5.22
C GLY A 375 -22.18 2.57 -4.55
N ALA A 376 -21.30 1.57 -4.67
CA ALA A 376 -21.52 0.24 -4.12
C ALA A 376 -21.32 0.22 -2.60
N ASP A 377 -21.68 -0.89 -1.96
CA ASP A 377 -21.45 -1.09 -0.53
C ASP A 377 -19.97 -0.89 -0.18
N LYS A 378 -19.72 -0.09 0.86
CA LYS A 378 -18.38 0.33 1.28
C LYS A 378 -17.55 1.05 0.20
N GLY A 379 -18.17 1.56 -0.86
CA GLY A 379 -17.60 2.52 -1.82
C GLY A 379 -16.79 1.94 -2.98
N GLY A 380 -16.11 0.81 -2.78
CA GLY A 380 -15.24 0.19 -3.80
C GLY A 380 -13.74 0.50 -3.57
N PRO A 381 -12.89 0.35 -4.60
CA PRO A 381 -11.48 0.73 -4.54
C PRO A 381 -11.32 2.23 -4.30
N LEU A 382 -10.32 2.64 -3.51
CA LEU A 382 -10.26 4.04 -3.06
C LEU A 382 -9.94 5.06 -4.17
N PHE A 383 -9.34 4.63 -5.28
CA PHE A 383 -9.04 5.52 -6.42
C PHE A 383 -10.28 6.20 -7.03
N LEU A 384 -11.49 5.63 -6.82
CA LEU A 384 -12.76 6.22 -7.26
C LEU A 384 -13.01 7.62 -6.65
N SER A 385 -12.41 7.92 -5.49
CA SER A 385 -12.47 9.23 -4.83
C SER A 385 -11.25 10.12 -5.09
N GLN A 386 -10.41 9.73 -6.07
CA GLN A 386 -9.11 10.37 -6.33
C GLN A 386 -8.98 10.84 -7.78
N TYR A 387 -9.14 9.96 -8.78
CA TYR A 387 -8.73 10.26 -10.17
C TYR A 387 -9.46 11.45 -10.80
N SER A 388 -10.79 11.50 -10.65
CA SER A 388 -11.58 12.65 -11.12
C SER A 388 -11.33 13.93 -10.32
N PHE A 389 -10.74 13.81 -9.13
CA PHE A 389 -10.57 14.89 -8.16
C PHE A 389 -9.13 15.38 -8.05
N LEU A 390 -8.26 15.04 -9.00
CA LEU A 390 -6.93 15.65 -9.08
C LEU A 390 -7.03 17.12 -9.53
N GLY A 391 -7.93 17.41 -10.47
CA GLY A 391 -8.27 18.75 -10.95
C GLY A 391 -9.61 19.26 -10.42
N ILE A 392 -10.66 18.45 -10.40
CA ILE A 392 -11.96 18.87 -9.83
C ILE A 392 -11.79 19.03 -8.32
N ASN A 393 -12.09 20.22 -7.80
CA ASN A 393 -12.05 20.47 -6.37
C ASN A 393 -13.35 19.98 -5.70
N PRO A 394 -13.32 18.94 -4.84
CA PRO A 394 -14.51 18.45 -4.16
C PRO A 394 -14.97 19.36 -3.00
N LYS A 395 -14.14 20.29 -2.50
CA LYS A 395 -14.50 21.16 -1.36
C LYS A 395 -15.65 22.10 -1.73
N GLY A 396 -16.80 21.89 -1.07
CA GLY A 396 -18.02 22.67 -1.34
C GLY A 396 -18.66 22.36 -2.69
N LEU A 397 -18.21 21.31 -3.39
CA LEU A 397 -18.78 20.87 -4.65
C LEU A 397 -20.02 20.02 -4.39
N LYS A 398 -21.14 20.42 -4.97
CA LYS A 398 -22.44 19.74 -4.84
C LYS A 398 -23.14 19.69 -6.16
N ASP A 399 -24.03 18.73 -6.30
CA ASP A 399 -25.08 18.75 -7.32
C ASP A 399 -26.37 18.16 -6.72
N LYS A 400 -27.33 17.82 -7.59
CA LYS A 400 -28.59 17.17 -7.20
C LYS A 400 -28.40 15.84 -6.46
N TYR A 401 -27.27 15.14 -6.62
CA TYR A 401 -27.06 13.77 -6.20
C TYR A 401 -26.21 13.65 -4.93
N ALA A 402 -25.18 14.48 -4.76
CA ALA A 402 -24.29 14.38 -3.60
C ALA A 402 -23.58 15.69 -3.23
N ASP A 403 -23.09 15.73 -1.99
CA ASP A 403 -21.95 16.53 -1.58
C ASP A 403 -20.68 15.70 -1.84
N TYR A 404 -19.82 16.17 -2.74
CA TYR A 404 -18.67 15.39 -3.20
C TYR A 404 -17.52 15.40 -2.19
N TRP A 405 -17.47 16.38 -1.29
CA TRP A 405 -16.54 16.33 -0.15
C TRP A 405 -16.97 15.24 0.84
N GLU A 406 -18.25 15.21 1.19
CA GLU A 406 -18.83 14.15 2.05
C GLU A 406 -18.61 12.77 1.42
N GLN A 407 -18.88 12.62 0.13
CA GLN A 407 -18.67 11.36 -0.60
C GLN A 407 -17.23 10.86 -0.48
N ASN A 408 -16.25 11.72 -0.80
CA ASN A 408 -14.86 11.30 -0.86
C ASN A 408 -14.29 11.07 0.54
N GLN A 409 -14.56 11.97 1.49
CA GLN A 409 -14.09 11.81 2.87
C GLN A 409 -14.68 10.57 3.53
N ASN A 410 -15.98 10.31 3.38
CA ASN A 410 -16.59 9.13 3.97
C ASN A 410 -16.14 7.84 3.28
N HIS A 411 -15.94 7.83 1.96
CA HIS A 411 -15.35 6.68 1.28
C HIS A 411 -13.95 6.35 1.81
N THR A 412 -13.09 7.37 2.01
CA THR A 412 -11.77 7.21 2.62
C THR A 412 -11.86 6.66 4.04
N LEU A 413 -12.71 7.25 4.90
CA LEU A 413 -12.87 6.80 6.29
C LEU A 413 -13.44 5.39 6.40
N ILE A 414 -14.31 4.97 5.48
CA ILE A 414 -14.81 3.59 5.41
C ILE A 414 -13.70 2.62 5.02
N ASN A 415 -12.85 2.97 4.05
CA ASN A 415 -11.70 2.18 3.65
C ASN A 415 -10.70 2.04 4.81
N TYR A 416 -10.35 3.16 5.45
CA TYR A 416 -9.51 3.22 6.66
C TYR A 416 -10.06 2.34 7.79
N ASN A 417 -11.34 2.50 8.16
CA ASN A 417 -11.92 1.76 9.28
C ASN A 417 -12.06 0.26 8.99
N TYR A 418 -12.30 -0.14 7.74
CA TYR A 418 -12.24 -1.56 7.35
C TYR A 418 -10.84 -2.15 7.60
N CYS A 419 -9.78 -1.47 7.15
CA CYS A 419 -8.40 -1.93 7.39
C CYS A 419 -8.05 -1.91 8.88
N LYS A 420 -8.51 -0.91 9.63
CA LYS A 420 -8.28 -0.79 11.07
C LYS A 420 -8.96 -1.90 11.87
N GLU A 421 -10.20 -2.26 11.52
CA GLU A 421 -10.91 -3.39 12.14
C GLU A 421 -10.30 -4.73 11.74
N ASN A 422 -9.82 -4.84 10.50
CA ASN A 422 -9.18 -6.03 9.95
C ASN A 422 -10.02 -7.32 10.15
N PRO A 423 -11.25 -7.39 9.60
CA PRO A 423 -12.15 -8.52 9.83
C PRO A 423 -11.62 -9.85 9.30
N LYS A 424 -10.62 -9.83 8.41
CA LYS A 424 -9.96 -11.02 7.86
C LYS A 424 -8.66 -11.42 8.58
N GLY A 425 -8.20 -10.63 9.56
CA GLY A 425 -7.00 -10.93 10.33
C GLY A 425 -5.70 -10.93 9.52
N TYR A 426 -5.60 -10.13 8.46
CA TYR A 426 -4.37 -10.01 7.67
C TYR A 426 -3.25 -9.34 8.47
N ALA A 427 -2.01 -9.77 8.25
CA ALA A 427 -0.86 -9.26 8.98
C ALA A 427 -0.63 -7.76 8.70
N GLY A 428 -0.39 -7.01 9.78
CA GLY A 428 -0.01 -5.61 9.75
C GLY A 428 -1.11 -4.60 9.41
N TYR A 429 -2.31 -5.01 8.98
CA TYR A 429 -3.45 -4.12 8.80
C TYR A 429 -3.76 -3.37 10.11
N GLY A 430 -3.99 -2.07 10.03
CA GLY A 430 -4.26 -1.26 11.22
C GLY A 430 -4.31 0.24 10.97
N ALA A 431 -4.33 1.02 12.06
CA ALA A 431 -4.43 2.48 12.00
C ALA A 431 -3.28 3.17 11.25
N SER A 432 -2.12 2.52 11.11
CA SER A 432 -0.95 3.03 10.40
C SER A 432 -0.62 2.23 9.12
N CYS A 433 -1.43 1.23 8.75
CA CYS A 433 -1.20 0.42 7.56
C CYS A 433 -2.57 0.06 6.97
N TRP A 434 -2.99 0.90 6.02
CA TRP A 434 -4.34 0.88 5.47
C TRP A 434 -4.36 1.42 4.04
N GLY A 435 -5.40 1.08 3.30
CA GLY A 435 -5.58 1.58 1.94
C GLY A 435 -5.74 0.44 0.95
N LEU A 436 -7.00 0.17 0.59
CA LEU A 436 -7.37 -0.81 -0.42
C LEU A 436 -7.78 -0.09 -1.70
N THR A 437 -7.06 -0.35 -2.78
CA THR A 437 -7.39 0.15 -4.12
C THR A 437 -6.93 -0.83 -5.20
N ALA A 438 -7.30 -0.58 -6.45
CA ALA A 438 -6.83 -1.39 -7.56
C ALA A 438 -5.32 -1.24 -7.72
N SER A 439 -4.60 -2.37 -7.76
CA SER A 439 -3.13 -2.43 -7.79
C SER A 439 -2.67 -3.83 -8.20
N ASP A 440 -1.37 -3.99 -8.42
CA ASP A 440 -0.73 -5.31 -8.41
C ASP A 440 -0.89 -5.98 -7.01
N GLY A 441 -0.64 -7.28 -6.95
CA GLY A 441 -0.78 -8.10 -5.75
C GLY A 441 -0.02 -9.43 -5.88
N ASP A 442 0.13 -10.16 -4.78
CA ASP A 442 0.90 -11.42 -4.75
C ASP A 442 0.34 -12.51 -5.68
N ASN A 443 -0.92 -12.39 -6.09
CA ASN A 443 -1.59 -13.27 -7.06
C ASN A 443 -2.00 -12.53 -8.35
N GLY A 444 -1.28 -11.46 -8.71
CA GLY A 444 -1.57 -10.60 -9.86
C GLY A 444 -2.48 -9.40 -9.53
N TYR A 445 -2.83 -8.64 -10.57
CA TYR A 445 -3.61 -7.41 -10.45
C TYR A 445 -5.04 -7.65 -9.97
N SER A 446 -5.54 -6.80 -9.07
CA SER A 446 -6.94 -6.84 -8.64
C SER A 446 -7.46 -5.48 -8.20
N ALA A 447 -8.76 -5.25 -8.38
CA ALA A 447 -9.45 -4.09 -7.83
C ALA A 447 -9.71 -4.25 -6.32
N HIS A 448 -8.68 -4.13 -5.48
CA HIS A 448 -8.83 -4.31 -4.03
C HIS A 448 -9.75 -3.25 -3.43
N SER A 449 -10.59 -3.68 -2.49
CA SER A 449 -11.55 -2.83 -1.78
C SER A 449 -11.99 -3.48 -0.47
N PRO A 450 -12.71 -2.77 0.42
CA PRO A 450 -13.34 -3.38 1.60
C PRO A 450 -14.27 -4.57 1.31
N THR A 451 -14.71 -4.76 0.06
CA THR A 451 -15.53 -5.91 -0.37
C THR A 451 -14.77 -6.92 -1.24
N ASN A 452 -13.54 -6.60 -1.64
CA ASN A 452 -12.62 -7.45 -2.40
C ASN A 452 -11.22 -7.37 -1.78
N ASP A 453 -11.12 -7.69 -0.49
CA ASP A 453 -9.87 -7.63 0.25
C ASP A 453 -9.11 -8.96 0.10
N LYS A 454 -7.86 -8.87 -0.38
CA LYS A 454 -6.94 -9.99 -0.61
C LYS A 454 -5.70 -9.95 0.30
N GLY A 455 -5.66 -9.05 1.30
CA GLY A 455 -4.50 -8.86 2.17
C GLY A 455 -3.44 -7.94 1.58
N VAL A 456 -3.72 -7.30 0.43
CA VAL A 456 -2.82 -6.40 -0.30
C VAL A 456 -3.13 -4.95 0.09
N ILE A 457 -2.13 -4.20 0.55
CA ILE A 457 -2.19 -2.76 0.77
C ILE A 457 -1.43 -2.07 -0.36
N ALA A 458 -2.02 -1.01 -0.90
CA ALA A 458 -1.42 -0.17 -1.93
C ALA A 458 -1.20 1.24 -1.38
N PRO A 459 0.05 1.73 -1.27
CA PRO A 459 0.35 3.04 -0.67
C PRO A 459 -0.45 4.20 -1.29
N THR A 460 -0.71 4.17 -2.60
CA THR A 460 -1.48 5.23 -3.28
C THR A 460 -2.86 5.45 -2.68
N ALA A 461 -3.53 4.40 -2.15
CA ALA A 461 -4.84 4.54 -1.53
C ALA A 461 -4.82 5.54 -0.36
N ALA A 462 -3.95 5.32 0.62
CA ALA A 462 -3.85 6.19 1.79
C ALA A 462 -3.16 7.52 1.46
N LEU A 463 -2.08 7.49 0.68
CA LEU A 463 -1.30 8.70 0.39
C LEU A 463 -2.04 9.67 -0.54
N SER A 464 -2.82 9.18 -1.50
CA SER A 464 -3.66 10.06 -2.33
C SER A 464 -4.93 10.52 -1.63
N ALA A 465 -5.13 10.13 -0.36
CA ALA A 465 -6.23 10.59 0.47
C ALA A 465 -5.86 11.73 1.44
N PHE A 466 -4.62 12.26 1.38
CA PHE A 466 -4.17 13.36 2.23
C PHE A 466 -5.16 14.52 2.37
N PRO A 467 -5.84 14.99 1.31
CA PRO A 467 -6.78 16.08 1.48
C PRO A 467 -7.99 15.73 2.35
N TYR A 468 -8.37 14.46 2.43
CA TYR A 468 -9.60 14.00 3.11
C TYR A 468 -9.35 13.54 4.55
N THR A 469 -8.22 12.86 4.79
CA THR A 469 -7.86 12.23 6.08
C THR A 469 -6.36 12.45 6.37
N PRO A 470 -5.91 13.70 6.57
CA PRO A 470 -4.47 14.00 6.63
C PRO A 470 -3.76 13.33 7.81
N GLU A 471 -4.42 13.15 8.95
CA GLU A 471 -3.84 12.49 10.12
C GLU A 471 -3.62 11.00 9.87
N GLU A 472 -4.63 10.30 9.33
CA GLU A 472 -4.56 8.88 8.99
C GLU A 472 -3.58 8.61 7.83
N SER A 473 -3.56 9.49 6.82
CA SER A 473 -2.63 9.42 5.69
C SER A 473 -1.19 9.69 6.14
N MET A 474 -0.96 10.62 7.06
CA MET A 474 0.38 10.84 7.63
C MET A 474 0.84 9.65 8.47
N SER A 475 -0.07 9.03 9.26
CA SER A 475 0.24 7.82 10.01
C SER A 475 0.66 6.66 9.09
N ALA A 476 -0.06 6.49 7.97
CA ALA A 476 0.32 5.54 6.93
C ALA A 476 1.67 5.87 6.29
N LEU A 477 1.92 7.13 5.98
CA LEU A 477 3.20 7.57 5.43
C LEU A 477 4.38 7.27 6.37
N HIS A 478 4.23 7.57 7.66
CA HIS A 478 5.26 7.24 8.66
C HIS A 478 5.52 5.74 8.72
N PHE A 479 4.49 4.91 8.63
CA PHE A 479 4.66 3.47 8.61
C PHE A 479 5.36 2.99 7.33
N TYR A 480 4.89 3.42 6.15
CA TYR A 480 5.48 3.02 4.87
C TYR A 480 6.92 3.48 4.73
N TYR A 481 7.25 4.69 5.19
CA TYR A 481 8.60 5.22 5.06
C TYR A 481 9.51 4.75 6.19
N TYR A 482 9.13 4.91 7.46
CA TYR A 482 10.02 4.63 8.58
C TYR A 482 10.01 3.18 9.02
N LYS A 483 8.88 2.46 8.99
CA LYS A 483 8.84 1.07 9.48
C LYS A 483 9.14 0.08 8.36
N MET A 484 8.54 0.29 7.20
CA MET A 484 8.74 -0.58 6.05
C MET A 484 9.99 -0.25 5.24
N GLY A 485 10.37 1.03 5.18
CA GLY A 485 11.64 1.48 4.65
C GLY A 485 12.00 0.91 3.29
N ASP A 486 13.17 0.32 3.20
CA ASP A 486 13.77 -0.27 2.01
C ASP A 486 12.98 -1.45 1.42
N LYS A 487 11.93 -1.94 2.06
CA LYS A 487 11.01 -2.90 1.44
C LYS A 487 10.06 -2.24 0.46
N LEU A 488 9.60 -1.02 0.76
CA LEU A 488 8.61 -0.30 -0.05
C LEU A 488 9.21 0.90 -0.78
N TRP A 489 10.25 1.53 -0.24
CA TRP A 489 10.84 2.76 -0.76
C TRP A 489 11.97 2.47 -1.76
N ARG A 490 11.81 2.94 -3.00
CA ARG A 490 12.71 2.69 -4.15
C ARG A 490 13.01 3.97 -4.93
N ASP A 491 13.63 3.82 -6.09
CA ASP A 491 14.08 4.92 -6.97
C ASP A 491 12.96 5.87 -7.41
N TYR A 492 11.73 5.36 -7.49
CA TYR A 492 10.55 6.09 -7.96
C TYR A 492 9.50 6.29 -6.86
N GLY A 493 9.90 6.26 -5.59
CA GLY A 493 9.01 6.42 -4.43
C GLY A 493 8.57 5.07 -3.87
N PHE A 494 7.34 4.98 -3.39
CA PHE A 494 6.77 3.71 -2.94
C PHE A 494 6.49 2.79 -4.13
N VAL A 495 6.74 1.49 -3.94
CA VAL A 495 6.28 0.42 -4.85
C VAL A 495 4.75 0.34 -4.84
N ASP A 496 4.20 -0.34 -5.85
CA ASP A 496 2.76 -0.38 -6.14
C ASP A 496 1.93 -0.91 -4.97
N ALA A 497 2.34 -2.05 -4.42
CA ALA A 497 1.63 -2.71 -3.34
C ALA A 497 2.50 -3.65 -2.51
N PHE A 498 1.94 -4.16 -1.41
CA PHE A 498 2.56 -5.20 -0.59
C PHE A 498 1.51 -6.02 0.16
N ASN A 499 1.90 -7.24 0.56
CA ASN A 499 1.08 -8.14 1.36
C ASN A 499 1.96 -8.77 2.45
N LEU A 500 1.84 -8.26 3.68
CA LEU A 500 2.63 -8.75 4.81
C LEU A 500 2.26 -10.18 5.21
N THR A 501 1.02 -10.60 4.98
CA THR A 501 0.56 -11.97 5.25
C THR A 501 1.27 -12.97 4.35
N ALA A 502 1.43 -12.62 3.07
CA ALA A 502 2.15 -13.41 2.08
C ALA A 502 3.67 -13.17 2.09
N ASN A 503 4.16 -12.24 2.94
CA ASN A 503 5.53 -11.71 2.90
C ASN A 503 5.97 -11.31 1.47
N TRP A 504 5.07 -10.65 0.76
CA TRP A 504 5.26 -10.18 -0.62
C TRP A 504 5.32 -8.65 -0.65
N TYR A 505 6.22 -8.13 -1.49
CA TYR A 505 6.41 -6.71 -1.74
C TYR A 505 6.58 -6.56 -3.23
N ASP A 506 5.87 -5.62 -3.84
CA ASP A 506 6.04 -5.37 -5.26
C ASP A 506 7.46 -4.85 -5.54
N ASN A 507 7.95 -5.12 -6.75
CA ASN A 507 9.16 -4.55 -7.31
C ASN A 507 8.89 -3.55 -8.43
N GLN A 508 7.62 -3.21 -8.68
CA GLN A 508 7.17 -2.29 -9.70
C GLN A 508 6.50 -1.05 -9.11
N CYS A 509 6.37 -0.05 -9.97
CA CYS A 509 5.51 1.11 -9.78
C CYS A 509 4.64 1.24 -11.03
N ILE A 510 3.40 1.72 -10.86
CA ILE A 510 2.46 1.95 -11.96
C ILE A 510 2.12 3.44 -12.03
N ALA A 511 2.01 4.00 -13.25
CA ALA A 511 1.77 5.43 -13.45
C ALA A 511 0.51 5.94 -12.74
N ILE A 512 -0.58 5.17 -12.84
CA ILE A 512 -1.88 5.54 -12.30
C ILE A 512 -1.91 5.52 -10.76
N ASP A 513 -0.93 4.89 -10.13
CA ASP A 513 -0.80 4.83 -8.67
C ASP A 513 0.23 5.87 -8.17
N GLN A 514 1.31 6.12 -8.91
CA GLN A 514 2.31 7.14 -8.53
C GLN A 514 1.80 8.57 -8.72
N GLY A 515 1.05 8.83 -9.79
CA GLY A 515 0.63 10.18 -10.16
C GLY A 515 -0.26 10.85 -9.11
N PRO A 516 -1.34 10.18 -8.66
CA PRO A 516 -2.22 10.69 -7.62
C PRO A 516 -1.51 10.99 -6.29
N ILE A 517 -0.44 10.28 -5.94
CA ILE A 517 0.32 10.54 -4.69
C ILE A 517 0.87 11.97 -4.71
N ILE A 518 1.55 12.34 -5.80
CA ILE A 518 2.14 13.68 -5.95
C ILE A 518 1.04 14.74 -5.97
N CYS A 519 0.01 14.51 -6.79
CA CYS A 519 -1.05 15.48 -7.05
C CYS A 519 -1.89 15.76 -5.80
N MET A 520 -2.28 14.73 -5.05
CA MET A 520 -3.14 14.89 -3.88
C MET A 520 -2.38 15.39 -2.65
N ILE A 521 -1.08 15.08 -2.52
CA ILE A 521 -0.22 15.77 -1.54
C ILE A 521 -0.18 17.26 -1.85
N GLU A 522 -0.01 17.66 -3.12
CA GLU A 522 0.03 19.08 -3.46
C GLU A 522 -1.31 19.77 -3.23
N ASN A 523 -2.43 19.13 -3.61
CA ASN A 523 -3.76 19.68 -3.33
C ASN A 523 -4.05 19.80 -1.83
N TYR A 524 -3.54 18.89 -1.00
CA TYR A 524 -3.60 19.01 0.45
C TYR A 524 -2.80 20.23 0.95
N ARG A 525 -1.56 20.40 0.48
CA ARG A 525 -0.64 21.45 0.95
C ARG A 525 -1.07 22.85 0.50
N THR A 526 -1.51 23.01 -0.75
CA THR A 526 -1.72 24.33 -1.37
C THR A 526 -3.02 24.45 -2.17
N GLY A 527 -3.66 23.33 -2.53
CA GLY A 527 -4.81 23.33 -3.44
C GLY A 527 -4.45 23.73 -4.87
N MET A 528 -3.17 23.70 -5.26
CA MET A 528 -2.69 24.26 -6.53
C MET A 528 -3.42 23.70 -7.76
N LEU A 529 -3.51 22.37 -7.91
CA LEU A 529 -4.08 21.76 -9.12
C LEU A 529 -5.60 21.99 -9.18
N TRP A 530 -6.27 21.95 -8.03
CA TRP A 530 -7.67 22.35 -7.89
C TRP A 530 -7.92 23.79 -8.34
N ASN A 531 -7.10 24.73 -7.87
CA ASN A 531 -7.22 26.13 -8.23
C ASN A 531 -6.99 26.37 -9.72
N LEU A 532 -6.01 25.69 -10.32
CA LEU A 532 -5.71 25.78 -11.74
C LEU A 532 -6.88 25.25 -12.60
N PHE A 533 -7.35 24.04 -12.32
CA PHE A 533 -8.35 23.39 -13.14
C PHE A 533 -9.74 24.05 -12.99
N MET A 534 -10.15 24.40 -11.78
CA MET A 534 -11.44 25.04 -11.52
C MET A 534 -11.52 26.50 -11.98
N ALA A 535 -10.38 27.13 -12.29
CA ALA A 535 -10.33 28.48 -12.87
C ALA A 535 -10.57 28.51 -14.39
N ILE A 536 -10.66 27.35 -15.04
CA ILE A 536 -10.84 27.26 -16.50
C ILE A 536 -12.29 27.60 -16.87
N PRO A 537 -12.55 28.64 -17.69
CA PRO A 537 -13.90 29.11 -17.99
C PRO A 537 -14.82 28.03 -18.58
N GLU A 538 -14.30 27.20 -19.48
CA GLU A 538 -15.06 26.12 -20.13
C GLU A 538 -15.49 25.06 -19.10
N ILE A 539 -14.63 24.73 -18.14
CA ILE A 539 -14.94 23.81 -17.05
C ILE A 539 -16.05 24.38 -16.17
N GLN A 540 -15.95 25.66 -15.80
CA GLN A 540 -16.98 26.30 -14.99
C GLN A 540 -18.35 26.29 -15.69
N GLN A 541 -18.38 26.57 -16.99
CA GLN A 541 -19.60 26.55 -17.80
C GLN A 541 -20.19 25.14 -17.92
N GLY A 542 -19.36 24.14 -18.20
CA GLY A 542 -19.81 22.74 -18.29
C GLY A 542 -20.36 22.21 -16.97
N MET A 543 -19.68 22.49 -15.85
CA MET A 543 -20.15 22.12 -14.52
C MET A 543 -21.47 22.82 -14.16
N LYS A 544 -21.60 24.13 -14.45
CA LYS A 544 -22.88 24.87 -14.32
C LYS A 544 -23.99 24.24 -15.18
N LYS A 545 -23.69 23.86 -16.43
CA LYS A 545 -24.62 23.17 -17.35
C LYS A 545 -25.15 21.86 -16.75
N LEU A 546 -24.27 21.10 -16.07
CA LEU A 546 -24.64 19.86 -15.40
C LEU A 546 -25.39 20.07 -14.08
N GLY A 547 -25.43 21.30 -13.55
CA GLY A 547 -26.11 21.65 -12.31
C GLY A 547 -25.24 21.48 -11.06
N PHE A 548 -23.92 21.57 -11.20
CA PHE A 548 -23.02 21.65 -10.06
C PHE A 548 -23.00 23.05 -9.45
N GLU A 549 -22.79 23.08 -8.14
CA GLU A 549 -22.55 24.26 -7.32
C GLU A 549 -21.20 24.10 -6.62
N SER A 550 -20.41 25.17 -6.58
CA SER A 550 -19.12 25.20 -5.88
C SER A 550 -18.68 26.66 -5.67
N PRO A 551 -17.88 26.97 -4.63
CA PRO A 551 -17.31 28.30 -4.45
C PRO A 551 -16.57 28.86 -5.68
N ALA A 552 -16.00 27.98 -6.52
CA ALA A 552 -15.30 28.36 -7.75
C ALA A 552 -16.23 28.58 -8.96
N LEU A 553 -17.53 28.28 -8.83
CA LEU A 553 -18.53 28.38 -9.90
C LEU A 553 -19.45 29.59 -9.70
N ASN A 554 -19.07 30.60 -8.93
CA ASN A 554 -19.90 31.80 -8.78
C ASN A 554 -19.73 32.74 -9.98
#